data_AF-A0A2N2ZRN3-F1
#
_entry.id   AF-A0A2N2ZRN3-F1
#
_cell.length_a   1.000
_cell.length_b   1.000
_cell.length_c   1.000
_cell.angle_alpha   90.00
_cell.angle_beta   90.00
_cell.angle_gamma   90.00
#
_symmetry.space_group_name_H-M   'P 1'
#
loop_
_entity.id
_entity.type
_entity.pdbx_description
1 polymer ?
#
loop_
_entity_poly.entity_id
_entity_poly.type
_entity_poly.pdbx_seq_one_letter_code
_entity_poly.pdbx_strand_id
1 'polypeptide(L)' 'MNKRSLSLFFLFAVIFSCKIDYSFTGASIAPDVKTFSIKTFQNYAPLANANLSQTFTEALKDVFIS' A
#
# COMPACT_ATOMS: atom_id res chain seq x y z
N MET A 1 -39.12 -13.41 20.38
CA MET A 1 -37.72 -13.13 20.00
C MET A 1 -36.92 -12.90 21.26
N ASN A 2 -35.99 -13.81 21.56
CA ASN A 2 -35.41 -13.94 22.89
C ASN A 2 -34.40 -12.79 23.08
N LYS A 3 -34.48 -12.03 24.18
CA LYS A 3 -33.61 -10.85 24.42
C LYS A 3 -32.11 -11.17 24.26
N ARG A 4 -31.71 -12.41 24.57
CA ARG A 4 -30.35 -12.95 24.36
C ARG A 4 -29.97 -13.10 22.89
N SER A 5 -30.90 -13.52 22.03
CA SER A 5 -30.69 -13.64 20.58
C SER A 5 -30.58 -12.28 19.91
N LEU A 6 -31.34 -11.28 20.37
CA LEU A 6 -31.23 -9.90 19.88
C LEU A 6 -29.88 -9.27 20.25
N SER A 7 -29.39 -9.52 21.47
CA SER A 7 -28.07 -9.05 21.92
C SER A 7 -26.91 -9.66 21.10
N LEU A 8 -27.01 -10.93 20.73
CA LEU A 8 -26.00 -11.61 19.90
C LEU A 8 -25.97 -11.05 18.47
N PHE A 9 -27.14 -10.76 17.90
CA PHE A 9 -27.23 -10.15 16.57
C PHE A 9 -26.63 -8.73 16.54
N PHE A 10 -26.86 -7.95 17.60
CA PHE A 10 -26.28 -6.61 17.73
C PHE A 10 -24.76 -6.63 17.86
N LEU A 11 -24.19 -7.59 18.60
CA LEU A 11 -22.73 -7.77 18.71
C LEU A 11 -22.10 -8.14 17.35
N PHE A 12 -22.78 -8.96 16.55
CA PHE A 12 -22.33 -9.33 15.21
C PHE A 12 -22.37 -8.14 14.23
N ALA A 13 -23.32 -7.20 14.36
CA ALA A 13 -23.38 -6.04 13.48
C ALA A 13 -22.20 -5.05 13.67
N VAL A 14 -21.71 -4.90 14.91
CA VAL A 14 -20.62 -3.95 15.25
C VAL A 14 -19.27 -4.38 14.68
N ILE A 15 -19.01 -5.69 14.53
CA ILE A 15 -17.75 -6.17 13.97
C ILE A 15 -17.63 -5.96 12.45
N PHE A 16 -18.74 -5.82 11.72
CA PHE A 16 -18.72 -5.56 10.27
C PHE A 16 -18.86 -4.07 9.90
N SER A 17 -19.06 -3.17 10.87
CA SER A 17 -19.29 -1.75 10.60
C SER A 17 -18.00 -0.94 10.43
N CYS A 18 -16.85 -1.44 10.90
CA CYS A 18 -15.57 -0.74 10.72
C CYS A 18 -14.87 -1.26 9.46
N LYS A 19 -15.21 -0.68 8.30
CA LYS A 19 -14.38 -0.81 7.10
C LYS A 19 -13.21 0.18 7.26
N ILE A 20 -12.00 -0.35 7.43
CA ILE A 20 -10.80 0.48 7.41
C ILE A 20 -10.43 0.68 5.95
N ASP A 21 -10.77 1.84 5.39
CA ASP A 21 -10.38 2.23 4.04
C ASP A 21 -8.90 2.61 4.01
N TYR A 22 -8.04 1.62 3.81
CA TYR A 22 -6.61 1.85 3.55
C TYR A 22 -6.44 2.33 2.12
N SER A 23 -6.29 3.65 1.93
CA SER A 23 -5.90 4.20 0.64
C SER A 23 -4.37 4.27 0.53
N PHE A 24 -3.79 3.45 -0.36
CA PHE A 24 -2.37 3.52 -0.71
C PHE A 24 -2.05 4.64 -1.73
N THR A 25 -3.01 5.53 -2.04
CA THR A 25 -2.83 6.64 -2.99
C THR A 25 -2.27 7.92 -2.35
N GLY A 26 -1.87 7.88 -1.07
CA GLY A 26 -1.51 9.07 -0.27
C GLY A 26 -0.26 9.85 -0.70
N ALA A 27 0.47 9.42 -1.74
CA ALA A 27 1.52 10.23 -2.34
C ALA A 27 0.90 11.23 -3.33
N SER A 28 0.46 12.38 -2.83
CA SER A 28 0.00 13.49 -3.67
C SER A 28 1.20 14.13 -4.36
N ILE A 29 1.61 13.58 -5.50
CA ILE A 29 2.44 14.31 -6.47
C ILE A 29 1.50 15.34 -7.09
N ALA A 30 1.76 16.62 -6.83
CA ALA A 30 0.95 17.68 -7.39
C ALA A 30 0.98 17.60 -8.93
N PRO A 31 -0.16 17.77 -9.62
CA PRO A 31 -0.27 17.53 -11.07
C PRO A 31 0.59 18.46 -11.93
N ASP A 32 1.22 19.48 -11.33
CA ASP A 32 2.18 20.40 -11.94
C ASP A 32 3.63 19.89 -11.92
N VAL A 33 3.94 18.82 -11.18
CA VAL A 33 5.29 18.24 -11.13
C VAL A 33 5.55 17.38 -12.37
N LYS A 34 6.35 17.91 -13.29
CA LYS A 34 6.69 17.25 -14.58
C LYS A 34 7.95 16.39 -14.56
N THR A 35 8.77 16.52 -13.51
CA THR A 35 10.09 15.90 -13.46
C THR A 35 10.30 15.21 -12.13
N PHE A 36 10.75 13.96 -12.17
CA PHE A 36 11.16 13.20 -11.01
C PHE A 36 12.57 12.63 -11.23
N SER A 37 13.30 12.40 -10.16
CA SER A 37 14.63 11.76 -10.19
C SER A 37 14.63 10.59 -9.24
N ILE A 38 14.88 9.39 -9.77
CA ILE A 38 14.98 8.16 -8.99
C ILE A 38 16.45 7.79 -8.88
N LYS A 39 16.95 7.73 -7.64
CA LYS A 39 18.30 7.26 -7.35
C LYS A 39 18.33 5.73 -7.35
N THR A 40 19.47 5.15 -7.71
CA THR A 40 19.66 3.70 -7.68
C THR A 40 19.48 3.17 -6.27
N PHE A 41 18.59 2.20 -6.12
CA PHE A 41 18.36 1.50 -4.87
C PHE A 41 19.62 0.74 -4.43
N GLN A 42 20.09 0.99 -3.21
CA GLN A 42 21.25 0.32 -2.66
C GLN A 42 20.81 -0.93 -1.90
N ASN A 43 21.42 -2.06 -2.22
CA ASN A 43 21.14 -3.33 -1.57
C ASN A 43 22.32 -3.75 -0.70
N TYR A 44 22.11 -3.81 0.61
CA TYR A 44 23.14 -4.13 1.59
C TYR A 44 23.08 -5.59 2.07
N ALA A 45 22.17 -6.40 1.53
CA ALA A 45 22.04 -7.79 1.95
C ALA A 45 23.16 -8.66 1.34
N PRO A 46 23.87 -9.47 2.16
CA PRO A 46 25.09 -10.17 1.74
C PRO A 46 24.87 -11.30 0.72
N LEU A 47 23.66 -11.87 0.64
CA LEU A 47 23.30 -12.94 -0.30
C LEU A 47 22.24 -12.49 -1.30
N ALA A 48 22.16 -11.18 -1.56
CA ALA A 48 21.13 -10.69 -2.44
C ALA A 48 21.49 -10.85 -3.92
N ASN A 49 20.45 -10.93 -4.76
CA ASN A 49 20.61 -11.01 -6.20
C ASN A 49 21.34 -9.75 -6.73
N ALA A 50 22.40 -9.96 -7.51
CA ALA A 50 23.22 -8.89 -8.09
C ALA A 50 22.39 -7.87 -8.92
N ASN A 51 21.31 -8.32 -9.55
CA ASN A 51 20.45 -7.47 -10.39
C ASN A 51 19.32 -6.80 -9.61
N LEU A 52 19.08 -7.15 -8.33
CA LEU A 52 17.91 -6.66 -7.59
C LEU A 52 17.85 -5.13 -7.52
N SER A 53 18.99 -4.50 -7.24
CA SER A 53 19.12 -3.05 -7.17
C SER A 53 18.69 -2.38 -8.48
N GLN A 54 19.09 -2.96 -9.61
CA GLN A 54 18.76 -2.46 -10.94
C GLN A 54 17.29 -2.72 -11.26
N THR A 55 16.82 -3.96 -11.13
CA THR A 55 15.43 -4.34 -11.44
C THR A 55 14.43 -3.54 -10.62
N PHE A 56 14.69 -3.32 -9.34
CA PHE A 56 13.82 -2.50 -8.49
C PHE A 56 13.81 -1.03 -8.92
N THR A 57 14.98 -0.49 -9.25
CA THR A 57 15.10 0.91 -9.71
C THR A 57 14.36 1.12 -11.04
N GLU A 58 14.47 0.18 -11.98
CA GLU A 58 13.74 0.26 -13.27
C GLU A 58 12.23 0.08 -13.07
N ALA A 59 11.79 -0.90 -12.28
CA ALA A 59 10.37 -1.09 -11.97
C ALA A 59 9.77 0.15 -11.28
N LEU A 60 10.53 0.83 -10.43
CA LEU A 60 10.09 2.07 -9.80
C LEU A 60 9.97 3.21 -10.82
N LYS A 61 10.86 3.31 -11.81
CA LYS A 61 10.73 4.29 -12.89
C LYS A 61 9.49 4.02 -13.71
N ASP A 62 9.22 2.77 -14.06
CA ASP A 62 8.05 2.39 -14.86
C ASP A 62 6.73 2.82 -14.22
N VAL A 63 6.62 2.76 -12.87
CA VAL A 63 5.43 3.21 -12.13
C VAL A 63 5.13 4.70 -12.31
N PHE A 64 6.15 5.54 -12.56
CA PHE A 64 5.98 6.99 -12.76
C PHE A 64 6.05 7.42 -14.23
N ILE A 65 6.52 6.55 -15.13
CA ILE A 65 6.52 6.76 -16.58
C ILE A 65 5.19 6.30 -17.21
N SER A 66 4.59 5.22 -16.69
CA SER A 66 3.31 4.67 -17.15
C SER A 66 2.10 5.42 -16.62
#